data_AF-A0A354DEB2-F1
#
_entry.id   AF-A0A354DEB2-F1
#
_cell.length_a   1.000
_cell.length_b   1.000
_cell.length_c   1.000
_cell.angle_alpha   90.00
_cell.angle_beta   90.00
_cell.angle_gamma   90.00
#
_symmetry.space_group_name_H-M   'P 1'
#
loop_
_entity.id
_entity.type
_entity.pdbx_description
1 polymer ?
#
loop_
_entity_poly.entity_id
_entity_poly.type
_entity_poly.pdbx_seq_one_letter_code
_entity_poly.pdbx_strand_id
1 'polypeptide(L)' 'MEVIGKRLFDLTVSSVAIVLLSPVFLLIAILIKLDSKGPVFFLQSRVGKDEKVFQIYKFRTMVVDAEK' A
#
# COMPACT_ATOMS: atom_id res chain seq x y z
N MET A 1 17.70 8.20 20.68
CA MET A 1 16.47 9.01 20.81
C MET A 1 15.82 9.36 19.47
N GLU A 2 16.59 9.56 18.38
CA GLU A 2 16.05 9.93 17.04
C GLU A 2 15.03 8.93 16.45
N VAL A 3 15.20 7.63 16.70
CA VAL A 3 14.35 6.57 16.13
C VAL A 3 12.91 6.62 16.66
N ILE A 4 12.70 7.03 17.92
CA ILE A 4 11.36 7.10 18.53
C ILE A 4 10.59 8.29 17.97
N GLY A 5 11.23 9.46 17.88
CA GLY A 5 10.62 10.65 17.29
C GLY A 5 10.23 10.43 15.82
N LYS A 6 11.14 9.83 15.03
CA LYS A 6 10.85 9.44 13.64
C LYS A 6 9.68 8.47 13.55
N ARG A 7 9.64 7.44 14.41
CA ARG A 7 8.56 6.45 14.38
C ARG A 7 7.20 7.05 14.72
N LEU A 8 7.16 7.96 15.70
CA LEU A 8 5.94 8.65 16.08
C LEU A 8 5.47 9.57 14.95
N PHE A 9 6.38 10.32 14.33
CA PHE A 9 6.09 11.16 13.17
C PHE A 9 5.57 10.35 11.98
N ASP A 10 6.28 9.27 11.61
CA ASP A 10 5.88 8.41 10.49
C ASP A 10 4.46 7.87 10.71
N LEU A 11 4.15 7.41 11.93
CA LEU A 11 2.84 6.85 12.27
C LEU A 11 1.72 7.90 12.25
N THR A 12 1.95 9.09 12.83
CA THR A 12 0.92 10.14 12.89
C THR A 12 0.63 10.69 11.50
N VAL A 13 1.66 11.05 10.75
CA VAL A 13 1.52 11.61 9.40
C VAL A 13 0.93 10.59 8.44
N SER A 14 1.37 9.32 8.48
CA SER A 14 0.79 8.28 7.61
C SER A 14 -0.68 8.03 7.93
N SER A 15 -1.05 8.00 9.22
CA SER A 15 -2.44 7.75 9.61
C SER A 15 -3.37 8.87 9.15
N VAL A 16 -2.94 10.13 9.32
CA VAL A 16 -3.68 11.30 8.82
C VAL A 16 -3.80 11.26 7.30
N ALA A 17 -2.71 10.97 6.59
CA ALA A 17 -2.72 10.90 5.13
C ALA A 17 -3.67 9.80 4.62
N ILE A 18 -3.70 8.62 5.27
CA ILE A 18 -4.61 7.53 4.91
C ILE A 18 -6.07 7.95 5.08
N VAL A 19 -6.42 8.62 6.19
CA VAL A 19 -7.80 9.07 6.42
C VAL A 19 -8.21 10.11 5.36
N LEU A 20 -7.36 11.11 5.12
CA LEU A 20 -7.64 12.18 4.16
C LEU A 20 -7.73 11.66 2.72
N LEU A 21 -6.88 10.71 2.35
CA LEU A 21 -6.86 10.11 1.00
C LEU A 21 -7.81 8.93 0.83
N SER A 22 -8.46 8.45 1.90
CA SER A 22 -9.37 7.30 1.85
C SER A 22 -10.48 7.41 0.80
N PRO A 23 -11.10 8.58 0.52
CA PRO A 23 -12.13 8.67 -0.51
C PRO A 23 -11.56 8.41 -1.92
N VAL A 24 -10.34 8.89 -2.18
CA VAL A 24 -9.63 8.68 -3.45
C VAL A 24 -9.20 7.22 -3.58
N PHE A 25 -8.67 6.62 -2.51
CA PHE A 25 -8.31 5.20 -2.48
C PHE A 25 -9.52 4.29 -2.70
N LEU A 26 -10.69 4.63 -2.15
CA LEU A 26 -11.92 3.90 -2.38
C LEU A 26 -12.38 4.00 -3.83
N LEU A 27 -12.31 5.19 -4.43
CA LEU A 27 -12.63 5.38 -5.85
C LEU A 27 -11.73 4.53 -6.75
N ILE A 28 -10.41 4.55 -6.51
CA ILE A 28 -9.45 3.72 -7.25
C ILE A 28 -9.77 2.23 -7.06
N ALA A 29 -10.08 1.79 -5.84
CA ALA A 29 -10.44 0.40 -5.56
C ALA A 29 -11.68 -0.06 -6.35
N ILE A 30 -12.69 0.80 -6.48
CA ILE A 30 -13.89 0.52 -7.29
C ILE A 30 -13.51 0.43 -8.76
N LEU A 31 -12.75 1.39 -9.30
CA LEU A 31 -12.32 1.37 -10.70
C LEU A 31 -11.55 0.09 -11.06
N ILE A 32 -10.65 -0.37 -10.19
CA ILE A 32 -9.89 -1.61 -10.40
C ILE A 32 -10.80 -2.85 -10.42
N LYS A 33 -11.85 -2.87 -9.60
CA LYS A 33 -12.84 -3.97 -9.56
C LYS A 33 -13.74 -3.99 -10.79
N LEU A 34 -14.03 -2.83 -11.36
CA LEU A 34 -14.83 -2.70 -12.58
C LEU A 34 -14.01 -3.09 -13.82
N ASP A 35 -12.71 -2.75 -13.84
CA ASP A 35 -11.82 -3.05 -14.95
C ASP A 35 -11.53 -4.55 -15.12
N SER A 36 -11.20 -5.26 -14.03
CA SER A 36 -10.87 -6.69 -14.10
C SER A 36 -11.20 -7.47 -12.82
N LYS A 37 -11.53 -8.76 -12.96
CA LYS A 37 -11.77 -9.64 -11.82
C LYS A 37 -10.47 -9.84 -11.01
N GLY A 38 -10.60 -9.98 -9.69
CA GLY A 38 -9.47 -10.25 -8.77
C GLY A 38 -9.27 -9.21 -7.66
N PRO A 39 -8.14 -9.26 -6.93
CA PRO A 39 -7.87 -8.39 -5.79
C PRO A 39 -7.55 -6.94 -6.20
N VAL A 40 -7.88 -5.98 -5.34
CA VAL A 40 -7.56 -4.54 -5.57
C VAL A 40 -6.07 -4.27 -5.38
N PHE A 41 -5.47 -4.92 -4.39
CA PHE A 41 -4.07 -4.72 -4.05
C PHE A 41 -3.20 -5.86 -4.60
N PHE A 42 -2.05 -5.47 -5.13
CA PHE A 42 -0.92 -6.33 -5.43
C PHE A 42 0.09 -6.24 -4.28
N LEU A 43 0.58 -7.39 -3.81
CA LEU A 43 1.56 -7.48 -2.73
C LEU A 43 2.93 -7.77 -3.31
N GLN A 44 3.91 -6.92 -3.03
CA GLN A 44 5.30 -7.11 -3.46
C GLN A 44 6.24 -7.25 -2.27
N SER A 45 7.03 -8.32 -2.24
CA SER A 45 8.05 -8.52 -1.21
C SER A 45 9.24 -7.58 -1.40
N ARG A 46 9.67 -6.94 -0.32
CA ARG A 46 10.88 -6.11 -0.28
C ARG A 46 11.67 -6.36 1.00
N VAL A 47 12.99 -6.28 0.89
CA VAL A 47 13.89 -6.31 2.04
C VAL A 47 13.79 -4.98 2.78
N GLY A 48 13.40 -5.02 4.05
CA GLY A 48 13.23 -3.86 4.92
C GLY A 48 14.39 -3.67 5.88
N LYS A 49 14.11 -2.97 6.98
CA LYS A 49 15.08 -2.72 8.05
C LYS A 49 15.54 -4.04 8.68
N ASP A 50 16.84 -4.14 8.96
CA ASP A 50 17.47 -5.32 9.57
C ASP A 50 17.23 -6.60 8.75
N GLU A 51 17.22 -6.46 7.42
CA GLU A 51 16.99 -7.52 6.43
C GLU A 51 15.62 -8.22 6.54
N LYS A 52 14.72 -7.68 7.36
CA LYS A 52 13.38 -8.24 7.52
C LYS A 52 12.55 -7.98 6.27
N VAL A 53 12.17 -9.05 5.58
CA VAL A 53 11.29 -8.99 4.43
C VAL A 53 9.89 -8.53 4.87
N PHE A 54 9.29 -7.61 4.12
CA PHE A 54 7.92 -7.17 4.31
C PHE A 54 7.19 -7.03 2.98
N GLN A 55 5.87 -7.03 3.04
CA GLN A 55 5.00 -6.89 1.86
C GLN A 55 4.59 -5.42 1.68
N ILE A 56 4.84 -4.87 0.50
CA ILE A 56 4.32 -3.57 0.08
C ILE A 56 2.96 -3.77 -0.59
N TYR A 57 1.95 -3.03 -0.11
CA TYR A 57 0.64 -2.95 -0.74
C TYR A 57 0.68 -1.90 -1.86
N LYS A 58 0.29 -2.29 -3.07
CA LYS A 58 0.14 -1.39 -4.23
C LYS A 58 -1.22 -1.59 -4.85
N PHE A 59 -1.82 -0.54 -5.41
CA PHE A 59 -2.98 -0.72 -6.28
C PHE A 59 -2.58 -1.54 -7.51
N ARG A 60 -3.43 -2.49 -7.88
CA ARG A 60 -3.22 -3.33 -9.05
C ARG A 60 -3.40 -2.50 -10.32
N THR A 61 -2.36 -2.45 -11.16
CA THR A 61 -2.37 -1.81 -12.48
C THR A 61 -2.26 -2.80 -13.63
N MET A 62 -1.81 -4.03 -13.37
CA MET A 62 -1.69 -5.10 -14.35
C MET A 62 -2.73 -6.19 -14.10
N VAL A 63 -3.03 -6.99 -15.13
CA VAL A 63 -3.89 -8.18 -14.99
C VAL A 63 -3.30 -9.17 -13.99
N VAL A 64 -4.17 -9.97 -13.37
CA VAL A 64 -3.74 -11.07 -12.50
C VAL A 64 -2.89 -12.03 -13.34
N ASP A 65 -1.75 -12.48 -12.80
CA ASP A 65 -0.78 -13.35 -13.46
C ASP A 65 -0.02 -12.75 -14.67
N ALA A 66 0.14 -11.42 -14.72
CA ALA A 66 0.97 -10.77 -15.75
C ALA A 66 2.47 -11.13 -15.72
N GLU A 67 2.94 -11.80 -14.67
CA GLU A 67 4.34 -12.25 -14.50
C GLU A 67 4.58 -13.68 -15.03
N LYS A 68 3.59 -14.30 -15.69
CA LYS A 68 3.73 -15.62 -16.32
C LYS A 68 4.33 -15.56 -17.72
#